data_AF-A0A317IYK4-F1
#
_entry.id   AF-A0A317IYK4-F1
#
_cell.length_a   1.000
_cell.length_b   1.000
_cell.length_c   1.000
_cell.angle_alpha   90.00
_cell.angle_beta   90.00
_cell.angle_gamma   90.00
#
_symmetry.space_group_name_H-M   'P 1'
#
loop_
_entity.id
_entity.type
_entity.pdbx_description
1 polymer ?
#
loop_
_entity_poly.entity_id
_entity_poly.type
_entity_poly.pdbx_seq_one_letter_code
_entity_poly.pdbx_strand_id
1 'polypeptide(L)'
;MPAGTYVITQNAGVWFFSGEETRHKGMAVQVARTESKKTDTAKLTFACKGNHCALRSVEPGGGEAGGYWPAPRRSKSDAEELARIVTIPAILSAE
;
A
#
# COMPACT_ATOMS: atom_id res chain seq x y z
N MET A 1 -6.56 2.12 7.31
CA MET A 1 -5.48 2.73 8.13
C MET A 1 -5.80 4.20 8.29
N PRO A 2 -5.60 4.82 9.47
CA PRO A 2 -5.83 6.26 9.65
C PRO A 2 -4.86 7.09 8.78
N ALA A 3 -5.19 8.35 8.51
CA ALA A 3 -4.25 9.27 7.84
C ALA A 3 -3.04 9.54 8.76
N GLY A 4 -1.84 9.67 8.19
CA GLY A 4 -0.60 9.96 8.91
C GLY A 4 0.64 9.47 8.17
N THR A 5 1.82 9.71 8.77
CA THR A 5 3.12 9.21 8.28
C THR A 5 3.34 7.77 8.69
N TYR A 6 3.84 6.95 7.77
CA TYR A 6 4.10 5.53 7.97
C TYR A 6 5.52 5.15 7.57
N VAL A 7 6.19 4.41 8.45
CA VAL A 7 7.40 3.66 8.13
C VAL A 7 6.99 2.33 7.53
N ILE A 8 7.60 1.99 6.40
CA ILE A 8 7.30 0.77 5.64
C ILE A 8 8.57 -0.08 5.58
N THR A 9 8.51 -1.30 6.09
CA THR A 9 9.63 -2.25 6.04
C THR A 9 9.21 -3.57 5.41
N GLN A 10 10.14 -4.26 4.76
CA GLN A 10 9.91 -5.55 4.13
C GLN A 10 10.82 -6.61 4.75
N ASN A 11 10.25 -7.75 5.13
CA ASN A 11 11.01 -8.92 5.58
C ASN A 11 10.39 -10.21 4.99
N ALA A 12 11.20 -11.01 4.31
CA ALA A 12 10.80 -12.32 3.76
C ALA A 12 9.48 -12.33 2.96
N GLY A 13 9.21 -11.27 2.19
CA GLY A 13 7.98 -11.14 1.37
C GLY A 13 6.75 -10.61 2.14
N VAL A 14 6.92 -10.29 3.42
CA VAL A 14 5.91 -9.64 4.25
C VAL A 14 6.25 -8.16 4.40
N TRP A 15 5.27 -7.30 4.19
CA TRP A 15 5.40 -5.86 4.34
C TRP A 15 4.75 -5.41 5.65
N PHE A 16 5.48 -4.62 6.42
CA PHE A 16 5.05 -4.08 7.70
C PHE A 16 4.89 -2.56 7.56
N PHE A 17 3.78 -2.05 8.08
CA PHE A 17 3.43 -0.64 8.07
C PHE A 17 3.31 -0.19 9.52
N SER A 18 4.12 0.77 9.93
CA SER A 18 4.06 1.33 11.28
C SER A 18 3.82 2.83 11.21
N GLY A 19 2.67 3.27 11.71
CA GLY A 19 2.34 4.69 11.80
C GLY A 19 3.17 5.35 12.90
N GLU A 20 3.92 6.40 12.54
CA GLU A 20 4.79 7.10 13.49
C GLU A 20 3.98 7.79 14.60
N GLU A 21 2.90 8.46 14.21
CA GLU A 21 2.07 9.25 15.12
C GLU A 21 0.95 8.43 15.75
N THR A 22 0.39 7.49 14.98
CA THR A 22 -0.86 6.79 15.34
C THR A 22 -0.64 5.47 16.07
N ARG A 23 0.61 5.02 16.20
CA ARG A 23 1.02 3.68 16.68
C ARG A 23 0.30 2.51 16.00
N HIS A 24 -0.39 2.76 14.89
CA HIS A 24 -1.08 1.72 14.14
C HIS A 24 -0.06 0.86 13.42
N LYS A 25 -0.23 -0.47 13.54
CA LYS A 25 0.59 -1.45 12.82
C LYS A 25 -0.27 -2.23 11.85
N GLY A 26 0.19 -2.34 10.62
CA GLY A 26 -0.40 -3.18 9.58
C GLY A 26 0.62 -4.18 9.07
N MET A 27 0.14 -5.34 8.65
CA MET A 27 0.95 -6.35 7.97
C MET A 27 0.23 -6.74 6.69
N ALA A 28 0.99 -6.89 5.61
CA ALA A 28 0.44 -7.27 4.33
C ALA A 28 1.37 -8.30 3.65
N VAL A 29 0.81 -9.46 3.35
CA VAL A 29 1.52 -10.52 2.61
C VAL A 29 1.34 -10.27 1.13
N GLN A 30 2.45 -10.14 0.43
CA GLN A 30 2.46 -9.82 -0.98
C GLN A 30 1.82 -10.94 -1.82
N VAL A 31 0.80 -10.61 -2.61
CA VAL A 31 0.13 -11.58 -3.50
C VAL A 31 0.82 -11.66 -4.87
N ALA A 32 1.42 -10.56 -5.33
CA ALA A 32 2.20 -10.51 -6.55
C ALA A 32 3.33 -9.47 -6.44
N ARG A 33 4.45 -9.74 -7.12
CA ARG A 33 5.55 -8.77 -7.34
C ARG A 33 5.17 -7.79 -8.44
N THR A 34 5.32 -6.50 -8.13
CA THR A 34 5.34 -5.44 -9.12
C THR A 34 6.80 -5.10 -9.37
N GLU A 35 7.25 -5.27 -10.61
CA GLU A 35 8.56 -4.79 -11.03
C GLU A 35 8.46 -3.29 -11.32
N SER A 36 9.35 -2.50 -10.74
CA SER A 36 9.48 -1.09 -11.10
C SER A 36 10.71 -0.90 -12.01
N LYS A 37 10.65 0.09 -12.88
CA LYS A 37 11.79 0.56 -13.66
C LYS A 37 12.57 1.59 -12.85
N LYS A 38 13.85 1.78 -13.19
CA LYS A 38 14.70 2.83 -12.58
C LYS A 38 14.13 4.25 -12.70
N THR A 39 13.32 4.50 -13.73
CA THR A 39 12.66 5.78 -13.98
C THR A 39 11.34 5.94 -13.23
N ASP A 40 10.83 4.87 -12.62
CA ASP A 40 9.54 4.91 -11.95
C ASP A 40 9.67 5.63 -10.61
N THR A 41 8.68 6.46 -10.31
CA THR A 41 8.58 7.20 -9.06
C THR A 41 7.90 6.36 -8.00
N ALA A 42 8.32 6.56 -6.75
CA ALA A 42 7.71 5.89 -5.62
C ALA A 42 6.25 6.35 -5.47
N LYS A 43 5.34 5.41 -5.25
CA LYS A 43 3.91 5.70 -5.04
C LYS A 43 3.22 4.60 -4.23
N LEU A 44 2.16 5.01 -3.54
CA LEU A 44 1.25 4.14 -2.82
C LEU A 44 -0.13 4.24 -3.44
N THR A 45 -0.77 3.10 -3.67
CA THR A 45 -2.14 3.06 -4.19
C THR A 45 -3.07 2.54 -3.11
N PHE A 46 -4.18 3.22 -2.92
CA PHE A 46 -5.24 2.89 -1.99
C PHE A 46 -6.56 2.65 -2.73
N ALA A 47 -7.35 1.70 -2.23
CA ALA A 47 -8.76 1.58 -2.58
C ALA A 47 -9.59 2.18 -1.44
N CYS A 48 -10.34 3.24 -1.73
CA CYS A 48 -11.13 3.99 -0.78
C CYS A 48 -12.63 3.83 -1.04
N LYS A 49 -13.40 3.54 0.00
CA LYS A 49 -14.86 3.48 0.01
C LYS A 49 -15.38 4.26 1.22
N GLY A 50 -16.18 5.29 0.98
CA GLY A 50 -16.55 6.26 2.02
C GLY A 50 -15.31 6.81 2.73
N ASN A 51 -15.28 6.70 4.05
CA ASN A 51 -14.16 7.16 4.89
C ASN A 51 -13.11 6.06 5.17
N HIS A 52 -13.17 4.92 4.45
CA HIS A 52 -12.25 3.80 4.67
C HIS A 52 -11.37 3.56 3.45
N CYS A 53 -10.05 3.68 3.64
CA CYS A 53 -9.04 3.33 2.64
C CYS A 53 -8.23 2.10 3.07
N ALA A 54 -8.03 1.19 2.13
CA ALA A 54 -7.15 0.03 2.25
C ALA A 54 -5.99 0.17 1.26
N LEU A 55 -4.78 -0.16 1.70
CA LEU A 55 -3.61 -0.19 0.83
C LEU A 55 -3.77 -1.31 -0.20
N ARG A 56 -3.51 -0.98 -1.46
CA ARG A 56 -3.65 -1.87 -2.61
C ARG A 56 -2.31 -2.16 -3.29
N SER A 57 -1.44 -1.18 -3.41
CA SER A 57 -0.08 -1.42 -3.90
C SER A 57 0.93 -0.44 -3.32
N VAL A 58 2.18 -0.91 -3.27
CA VAL A 58 3.38 -0.14 -2.98
C VAL A 58 4.27 -0.33 -4.19
N GLU A 59 4.64 0.77 -4.83
CA GLU A 59 5.61 0.78 -5.92
C GLU A 59 6.75 1.68 -5.44
N PRO A 60 7.90 1.12 -5.04
CA PRO A 60 9.00 1.91 -4.48
C PRO A 60 9.71 2.75 -5.55
N GLY A 61 9.60 2.38 -6.83
CA GLY A 61 10.35 3.02 -7.90
C GLY A 61 11.83 2.65 -7.89
N GLY A 62 12.63 3.29 -8.74
CA GLY A 62 14.10 3.12 -8.72
C GLY A 62 14.62 1.74 -9.13
N GLY A 63 13.78 0.85 -9.65
CA GLY A 63 14.16 -0.53 -9.99
C GLY A 63 13.87 -1.55 -8.89
N GLU A 64 13.33 -1.10 -7.76
CA GLU A 64 13.01 -1.94 -6.62
C GLU A 64 11.69 -2.71 -6.81
N ALA A 65 11.61 -3.89 -6.19
CA ALA A 65 10.40 -4.70 -6.21
C ALA A 65 9.33 -4.10 -5.28
N GLY A 66 8.16 -3.81 -5.82
CA GLY A 66 7.00 -3.42 -5.04
C GLY A 66 6.13 -4.59 -4.62
N GLY A 67 4.94 -4.28 -4.10
CA GLY A 67 3.95 -5.25 -3.66
C GLY A 67 2.53 -4.87 -4.04
N TYR A 68 1.71 -5.89 -4.34
CA TYR A 68 0.28 -5.76 -4.56
C TYR A 68 -0.52 -6.56 -3.52
N TRP A 69 -1.56 -5.94 -3.00
CA TRP A 69 -2.53 -6.51 -2.06
C TRP A 69 -3.94 -6.30 -2.59
N PRO A 70 -4.64 -7.36 -2.98
CA PRO A 70 -6.08 -7.24 -3.20
C PRO A 70 -6.72 -6.85 -1.87
N ALA A 71 -7.60 -5.84 -1.88
CA ALA A 71 -8.45 -5.59 -0.73
C ALA A 71 -9.16 -6.91 -0.37
N PRO A 72 -9.20 -7.33 0.91
CA PRO A 72 -9.90 -8.54 1.30
C PRO A 72 -11.33 -8.45 0.76
N ARG A 73 -11.75 -9.45 -0.01
CA ARG A 73 -13.12 -9.54 -0.54
C ARG A 73 -14.07 -9.47 0.66
N ARG A 74 -14.59 -8.28 0.95
CA ARG A 74 -15.74 -8.16 1.84
C ARG A 74 -16.96 -8.68 1.08
N SER A 75 -18.04 -8.94 1.82
CA SER A 75 -19.26 -9.61 1.35
C SER A 75 -19.72 -9.15 -0.04
N LYS A 76 -20.50 -9.97 -0.76
CA LYS A 76 -20.94 -9.68 -2.15
C LYS A 76 -21.46 -8.24 -2.36
N SER A 77 -22.10 -7.62 -1.36
CA SER A 77 -22.60 -6.25 -1.43
C SER A 77 -21.49 -5.17 -1.41
N ASP A 78 -20.32 -5.47 -0.85
CA ASP A 78 -19.15 -4.59 -0.88
C ASP A 78 -18.35 -4.72 -2.19
N ALA A 79 -18.48 -5.85 -2.90
CA ALA A 79 -17.82 -6.08 -4.18
C ALA A 79 -18.46 -5.31 -5.36
N GLU A 80 -19.74 -4.93 -5.24
CA GLU A 80 -20.48 -4.19 -6.27
C GLU A 80 -20.31 -2.66 -6.18
N GLU A 81 -19.88 -2.13 -5.03
CA GLU A 81 -19.67 -0.69 -4.88
C GLU A 81 -18.25 -0.30 -5.30
N LEU A 82 -18.13 0.49 -6.38
CA LEU A 82 -16.85 0.90 -6.97
C LEU A 82 -15.98 1.66 -5.95
N ALA A 83 -14.98 0.98 -5.39
CA ALA A 83 -13.95 1.62 -4.58
C ALA A 83 -13.17 2.62 -5.45
N ARG A 84 -13.05 3.87 -4.98
CA ARG A 84 -12.24 4.90 -5.64
C ARG A 84 -10.77 4.55 -5.45
N ILE A 85 -10.01 4.53 -6.54
CA ILE A 85 -8.56 4.31 -6.48
C ILE A 85 -7.86 5.66 -6.28
N VAL A 86 -7.11 5.77 -5.19
CA VAL A 86 -6.33 6.96 -4.85
C VAL A 86 -4.86 6.58 -4.91
N THR A 87 -4.09 7.31 -5.72
CA THR A 87 -2.64 7.15 -5.81
C THR A 87 -1.98 8.36 -5.18
N ILE A 88 -1.07 8.13 -4.24
CA ILE A 88 -0.26 9.19 -3.63
C ILE A 88 1.21 8.99 -4.01
N PRO A 89 1.92 10.06 -4.38
CA PRO A 89 3.37 9.99 -4.53
C PRO A 89 4.00 9.70 -3.17
N ALA A 90 5.00 8.82 -3.15
CA ALA A 90 5.78 8.52 -1.97
C ALA A 90 7.20 9.06 -2.16
N ILE A 91 7.91 9.26 -1.05
CA ILE A 91 9.33 9.59 -1.05
C ILE A 91 10.01 8.42 -0.35
N LEU A 92 10.99 7.80 -1.01
CA LEU A 92 11.85 6.80 -0.35
C LEU A 92 12.75 7.55 0.63
N SER A 93 12.68 7.20 1.91
CA SER A 93 13.67 7.65 2.89
C SER A 93 14.89 6.75 2.78
N ALA A 94 16.07 7.34 2.59
CA ALA A 94 17.33 6.65 2.77
C ALA A 94 17.70 6.72 4.26
N GLU A 95 17.69 5.58 4.95
CA GLU A 95 18.44 5.41 6.21
C GLU A 95 19.87 4.99 5.90
#